data_AF-A0A434QRY3-F1
#
_entry.id   AF-A0A434QRY3-F1
#
_cell.length_a   1.000
_cell.length_b   1.000
_cell.length_c   1.000
_cell.angle_alpha   90.00
_cell.angle_beta   90.00
_cell.angle_gamma   90.00
#
_symmetry.space_group_name_H-M   'P 1'
#
loop_
_entity.id
_entity.type
_entity.pdbx_description
1 polymer ?
#
loop_
_entity_poly.entity_id
_entity_poly.type
_entity_poly.pdbx_seq_one_letter_code
_entity_poly.pdbx_strand_id
1 'polypeptide(L)'
;LTLVQLQQEGEIVIAAIGGFDLEYAGERFGRDGYRYSTVLMRTGATQEIELPVTVTPLGAVSRLEHALCGLEEEQERYRHRLADARRRLASYQSRDGDEFAFAGELAEKRRQLAEVDKALAADVEGIGNAVAA
;
A
#
# COMPACT_ATOMS: atom_id res chain seq x y z
N LEU A 1 -6.46 33.14 -6.50
CA LEU A 1 -6.24 34.38 -5.71
C LEU A 1 -7.43 34.71 -4.82
N THR A 2 -8.67 34.68 -5.32
CA THR A 2 -9.88 35.01 -4.54
C THR A 2 -10.03 34.17 -3.26
N LEU A 3 -9.76 32.86 -3.31
CA LEU A 3 -9.87 31.99 -2.12
C LEU A 3 -8.90 32.37 -1.00
N VAL A 4 -7.64 32.67 -1.34
CA VAL A 4 -6.63 33.11 -0.36
C VAL A 4 -6.98 34.49 0.20
N GLN A 5 -7.43 35.41 -0.65
CA GLN A 5 -7.85 36.75 -0.23
C GLN A 5 -9.04 36.72 0.73
N LEU A 6 -9.96 35.78 0.53
CA LEU A 6 -11.12 35.55 1.39
C LEU A 6 -10.78 34.68 2.61
N GLN A 7 -9.53 34.22 2.75
CA GLN A 7 -9.10 33.26 3.78
C GLN A 7 -10.06 32.05 3.85
N GLN A 8 -10.44 31.54 2.68
CA GLN A 8 -11.40 30.45 2.57
C GLN A 8 -10.91 29.23 3.38
N GLU A 9 -11.74 28.74 4.29
CA GLU A 9 -11.45 27.54 5.05
C GLU A 9 -11.96 26.29 4.33
N GLY A 10 -11.25 25.18 4.53
CA GLY A 10 -11.60 23.87 4.01
C GLY A 10 -10.95 23.53 2.68
N GLU A 11 -11.33 22.36 2.17
CA GLU A 11 -10.83 21.73 0.96
C GLU A 11 -11.75 22.03 -0.22
N ILE A 12 -11.20 22.52 -1.33
CA ILE A 12 -11.94 22.89 -2.54
C ILE A 12 -11.15 22.45 -3.77
N VAL A 13 -11.78 21.70 -4.67
CA VAL A 13 -11.23 21.41 -5.99
C VAL A 13 -11.26 22.69 -6.83
N ILE A 14 -10.08 23.19 -7.21
CA ILE A 14 -9.91 24.43 -7.97
C ILE A 14 -9.67 24.20 -9.46
N ALA A 15 -9.23 23.00 -9.84
CA ALA A 15 -9.06 22.59 -11.24
C ALA A 15 -8.97 21.06 -11.35
N ALA A 16 -9.08 20.55 -12.58
CA ALA A 16 -8.72 19.17 -12.91
C ALA A 16 -7.60 19.19 -13.96
N ILE A 17 -6.51 18.46 -13.72
CA ILE A 17 -5.33 18.41 -14.58
C ILE A 17 -5.01 16.95 -14.90
N GLY A 18 -5.10 16.57 -16.18
CA GLY A 18 -4.78 15.20 -16.60
C GLY A 18 -5.65 14.11 -15.97
N GLY A 19 -6.85 14.47 -15.47
CA GLY A 19 -7.75 13.57 -14.75
C GLY A 19 -7.51 13.49 -13.23
N PHE A 20 -6.59 14.30 -12.69
CA PHE A 20 -6.38 14.47 -11.25
C PHE A 20 -6.95 15.79 -10.77
N ASP A 21 -7.55 15.79 -9.59
CA ASP A 21 -8.05 17.00 -8.96
C ASP A 21 -6.88 17.81 -8.41
N LEU A 22 -6.90 19.12 -8.66
CA LEU A 22 -6.04 20.09 -7.99
C LEU A 22 -6.87 20.72 -6.89
N GLU A 23 -6.51 20.42 -5.65
CA GLU A 23 -7.24 20.83 -4.46
C GLU A 23 -6.53 22.00 -3.77
N TYR A 24 -7.33 22.92 -3.28
CA TYR A 24 -6.94 23.98 -2.37
C TYR A 24 -7.38 23.60 -0.96
N ALA A 25 -6.46 23.58 0.00
CA ALA A 25 -6.79 23.39 1.41
C ALA A 25 -6.41 24.63 2.20
N GLY A 26 -7.39 25.33 2.74
CA GLY A 26 -7.19 26.50 3.60
C GLY A 26 -7.46 26.18 5.06
N GLU A 27 -6.53 26.52 5.95
CA GLU A 27 -6.64 26.31 7.39
C GLU A 27 -6.37 27.61 8.15
N ARG A 28 -7.27 27.96 9.07
CA ARG A 28 -7.01 29.00 10.07
C ARG A 28 -6.34 28.39 11.30
N PHE A 29 -5.29 29.05 11.76
CA PHE A 29 -4.59 28.67 12.98
C PHE A 29 -4.50 29.86 13.94
N GLY A 30 -4.97 29.69 15.17
CA GLY A 30 -4.98 30.75 16.18
C GLY A 30 -5.95 31.90 15.87
N ARG A 31 -5.68 33.09 16.42
CA ARG A 31 -6.58 34.26 16.28
C ARG A 31 -6.59 34.82 14.86
N ASP A 32 -5.41 34.94 14.23
CA ASP A 32 -5.21 35.66 12.97
C ASP A 32 -4.35 34.90 11.92
N GLY A 33 -3.94 33.66 12.22
CA GLY A 33 -3.09 32.88 11.31
C GLY A 33 -3.90 32.21 10.22
N TYR A 34 -3.42 32.30 8.98
CA TYR A 34 -3.99 31.59 7.83
C TYR A 34 -2.88 30.91 7.04
N ARG A 35 -3.05 29.62 6.74
CA ARG A 35 -2.20 28.86 5.84
C ARG A 35 -3.07 28.21 4.79
N TYR A 36 -2.51 28.06 3.60
CA TYR A 36 -3.11 27.21 2.58
C TYR A 36 -2.04 26.39 1.91
N SER A 37 -2.46 25.27 1.34
CA SER A 37 -1.68 24.45 0.43
C SER A 37 -2.48 24.19 -0.85
N THR A 38 -1.76 23.87 -1.91
CA THR A 38 -2.35 23.35 -3.13
C THR A 38 -1.82 21.95 -3.33
N VAL A 39 -2.70 20.98 -3.53
CA VAL A 39 -2.32 19.56 -3.62
C VAL A 39 -2.89 18.97 -4.90
N LEU A 40 -2.04 18.30 -5.68
CA LEU A 40 -2.46 17.48 -6.79
C LEU A 40 -2.81 16.08 -6.25
N MET A 41 -4.09 15.72 -6.37
CA MET A 41 -4.68 14.50 -5.83
C MET A 41 -4.42 13.33 -6.79
N ARG A 42 -3.21 12.78 -6.75
CA ARG A 42 -2.83 11.63 -7.59
C ARG A 42 -3.22 10.31 -6.93
N THR A 43 -3.49 9.30 -7.77
CA THR A 43 -3.85 7.96 -7.31
C THR A 43 -2.71 7.32 -6.52
N GLY A 44 -2.92 7.10 -5.23
CA GLY A 44 -1.97 6.41 -4.35
C GLY A 44 -0.86 7.30 -3.76
N ALA A 45 -0.79 8.59 -4.10
CA ALA A 45 0.09 9.56 -3.47
C ALA A 45 -0.40 10.99 -3.74
N THR A 46 -0.61 11.80 -2.73
CA THR A 46 -0.91 13.24 -2.89
C THR A 46 0.40 14.03 -3.02
N GLN A 47 0.44 14.99 -3.94
CA GLN A 47 1.62 15.83 -4.17
C GLN A 47 1.30 17.29 -3.88
N GLU A 48 1.88 17.84 -2.84
CA GLU A 48 1.78 19.28 -2.57
C GLU A 48 2.60 20.07 -3.60
N ILE A 49 1.98 21.11 -4.15
CA ILE A 49 2.59 22.05 -5.08
C ILE A 49 2.56 23.43 -4.41
N GLU A 50 3.73 23.93 -4.07
CA GLU A 50 3.84 25.23 -3.42
C GLU A 50 3.44 26.33 -4.42
N LEU A 51 2.29 26.97 -4.22
CA LEU A 51 1.81 28.07 -5.05
C LEU A 51 1.53 29.32 -4.21
N PRO A 52 2.58 30.01 -3.70
CA PRO A 52 2.41 31.23 -2.92
C PRO A 52 1.75 32.32 -3.76
N VAL A 53 0.94 33.18 -3.15
CA VAL A 53 0.32 34.35 -3.83
C VAL A 53 1.35 35.33 -4.42
N THR A 54 2.61 35.26 -3.96
CA THR A 54 3.73 36.05 -4.46
C THR A 54 4.35 35.50 -5.73
N VAL A 55 4.03 34.25 -6.11
CA VAL A 55 4.54 33.66 -7.34
C VAL A 55 3.89 34.33 -8.54
N THR A 56 4.67 34.58 -9.60
CA THR A 56 4.11 35.10 -10.84
C THR A 56 3.23 34.03 -11.51
N PRO A 57 2.25 34.42 -12.34
CA PRO A 57 1.44 33.45 -13.08
C PRO A 57 2.30 32.46 -13.88
N LEU A 58 3.37 32.93 -14.53
CA LEU A 58 4.31 32.06 -15.25
C LEU A 58 5.03 31.10 -14.30
N GLY A 59 5.49 31.58 -13.13
CA GLY A 59 6.11 30.72 -12.12
C GLY A 59 5.16 29.67 -11.55
N ALA A 60 3.88 30.00 -11.36
CA ALA A 60 2.85 29.03 -10.95
C ALA A 60 2.71 27.93 -12.01
N VAL A 61 2.62 28.30 -13.28
CA VAL A 61 2.55 27.36 -14.40
C VAL A 61 3.78 26.46 -14.43
N SER A 62 5.00 27.02 -14.33
CA SER A 62 6.23 26.21 -14.33
C SER A 62 6.31 25.22 -13.17
N ARG A 63 5.78 25.56 -11.99
CA ARG A 63 5.71 24.63 -10.85
C ARG A 63 4.70 23.50 -11.10
N LEU A 64 3.56 23.81 -11.69
CA LEU A 64 2.57 22.81 -12.11
C LEU A 64 3.17 21.88 -13.16
N GLU A 65 3.79 22.43 -14.22
CA GLU A 65 4.47 21.66 -15.25
C GLU A 65 5.52 20.73 -14.65
N HIS A 66 6.36 21.25 -13.75
CA HIS A 66 7.38 20.45 -13.09
C HIS A 66 6.79 19.30 -12.26
N ALA A 67 5.71 19.55 -11.52
CA ALA A 67 5.02 18.50 -10.75
C ALA A 67 4.46 17.38 -11.66
N LEU A 68 4.12 17.72 -12.91
CA LEU A 68 3.60 16.78 -13.90
C LEU A 68 4.72 16.10 -14.72
N CYS A 69 5.92 16.68 -14.80
CA CYS A 69 7.03 16.27 -15.67
C CYS A 69 7.66 14.89 -15.40
N GLY A 70 7.11 14.06 -14.51
CA GLY A 70 7.56 12.67 -14.31
C GLY A 70 6.44 11.64 -14.46
N LEU A 71 5.22 12.07 -14.76
CA LEU A 71 4.05 11.19 -14.75
C LEU A 71 4.11 10.10 -15.82
N GLU A 72 4.67 10.40 -17.00
CA GLU A 72 4.79 9.44 -18.09
C GLU A 72 5.75 8.30 -17.73
N GLU A 73 6.90 8.64 -17.15
CA GLU A 73 7.91 7.68 -16.71
C GLU A 73 7.40 6.83 -15.54
N GLU A 74 6.70 7.46 -14.60
CA GLU A 74 6.01 6.76 -13.51
C GLU A 74 4.94 5.80 -14.04
N GLN A 75 4.11 6.26 -14.98
CA GLN A 75 3.08 5.44 -15.61
C GLN A 75 3.70 4.21 -16.27
N GLU A 76 4.81 4.37 -16.99
CA GLU A 76 5.49 3.24 -17.63
C GLU A 76 6.06 2.25 -16.61
N ARG A 77 6.68 2.75 -15.53
CA ARG A 77 7.11 1.89 -14.41
C ARG A 77 5.96 1.11 -13.79
N TYR A 78 4.80 1.74 -13.60
CA TYR A 78 3.61 1.06 -13.09
C TYR A 78 3.08 0.01 -14.07
N ARG A 79 3.07 0.29 -15.37
CA ARG A 79 2.68 -0.68 -16.42
C ARG A 79 3.59 -1.91 -16.39
N HIS A 80 4.91 -1.71 -16.33
CA HIS A 80 5.86 -2.81 -16.21
C HIS A 80 5.62 -3.64 -14.95
N ARG A 81 5.49 -2.99 -13.79
CA ARG A 81 5.21 -3.68 -12.52
C ARG A 81 3.90 -4.47 -12.55
N LEU A 82 2.86 -3.92 -13.19
CA LEU A 82 1.58 -4.60 -13.36
C LEU A 82 1.71 -5.81 -14.28
N ALA A 83 2.44 -5.70 -15.40
CA ALA A 83 2.68 -6.81 -16.31
C ALA A 83 3.44 -7.96 -15.62
N ASP A 84 4.48 -7.63 -14.85
CA ASP A 84 5.25 -8.61 -14.09
C ASP A 84 4.40 -9.30 -13.01
N ALA A 85 3.60 -8.52 -12.27
CA ALA A 85 2.69 -9.06 -11.26
C ALA A 85 1.66 -10.01 -11.89
N ARG A 86 1.08 -9.64 -13.03
CA ARG A 86 0.15 -10.50 -13.79
C ARG A 86 0.81 -11.80 -14.24
N ARG A 87 2.05 -11.74 -14.74
CA ARG A 87 2.80 -12.94 -15.14
C ARG A 87 3.03 -13.87 -13.95
N ARG A 88 3.43 -13.33 -12.79
CA ARG A 88 3.62 -14.11 -11.55
C ARG A 88 2.30 -14.73 -11.08
N LEU A 89 1.22 -13.93 -11.09
CA LEU A 89 -0.11 -14.41 -10.70
C LEU A 89 -0.56 -15.59 -11.56
N ALA A 90 -0.40 -15.51 -12.90
CA ALA A 90 -0.75 -16.61 -13.79
C ALA A 90 0.04 -17.90 -13.48
N SER A 91 1.33 -17.77 -13.14
CA SER A 91 2.15 -18.90 -12.70
C SER A 91 1.75 -19.48 -11.35
N TYR A 92 1.15 -18.68 -10.46
CA TYR A 92 0.63 -19.17 -9.18
C TYR A 92 -0.73 -19.83 -9.35
N GLN A 93 -1.61 -19.23 -10.15
CA GLN A 93 -2.91 -19.78 -10.49
C GLN A 93 -2.82 -21.13 -11.20
N SER A 94 -1.78 -21.35 -12.01
CA SER A 94 -1.56 -22.67 -12.62
C SER A 94 -1.23 -23.78 -11.62
N ARG A 95 -0.89 -23.43 -10.37
CA ARG A 95 -0.57 -24.35 -9.27
C ARG A 95 -1.64 -24.31 -8.17
N ASP A 96 -2.66 -23.47 -8.36
CA ASP A 96 -3.73 -23.28 -7.39
C ASP A 96 -4.71 -24.46 -7.52
N GLY A 97 -4.87 -25.22 -6.43
CA GLY A 97 -5.64 -26.45 -6.41
C GLY A 97 -4.86 -27.72 -6.79
N ASP A 98 -3.58 -27.64 -7.11
CA ASP A 98 -2.73 -28.82 -7.30
C ASP A 98 -2.50 -29.56 -5.98
N GLU A 99 -2.39 -30.89 -6.05
CA GLU A 99 -2.02 -31.70 -4.89
C GLU A 99 -0.61 -31.32 -4.42
N PHE A 100 -0.45 -31.10 -3.11
CA PHE A 100 0.87 -30.81 -2.54
C PHE A 100 1.83 -31.96 -2.86
N ALA A 101 2.96 -31.64 -3.50
CA ALA A 101 3.87 -32.64 -4.05
C ALA A 101 4.39 -33.68 -3.03
N PHE A 102 4.38 -33.35 -1.73
CA PHE A 102 4.81 -34.23 -0.65
C PHE A 102 3.66 -34.70 0.25
N ALA A 103 2.41 -34.67 -0.23
CA ALA A 103 1.24 -35.08 0.55
C ALA A 103 1.36 -36.52 1.07
N GLY A 104 1.82 -37.44 0.23
CA GLY A 104 2.05 -38.84 0.60
C GLY A 104 3.17 -39.01 1.64
N GLU A 105 4.29 -38.30 1.47
CA GLU A 105 5.39 -38.32 2.44
C GLU A 105 4.96 -37.74 3.79
N LEU A 106 4.21 -36.63 3.77
CA LEU A 106 3.66 -36.01 4.97
C LEU A 106 2.69 -36.95 5.71
N ALA A 107 1.85 -37.68 4.98
CA ALA A 107 0.94 -38.66 5.57
C ALA A 107 1.70 -39.80 6.26
N GLU A 108 2.75 -40.31 5.61
CA GLU A 108 3.58 -41.37 6.17
C GLU A 108 4.38 -40.89 7.39
N LYS A 109 4.94 -39.67 7.34
CA LYS A 109 5.61 -39.06 8.51
C LYS A 109 4.66 -38.87 9.68
N ARG A 110 3.40 -38.48 9.43
CA ARG A 110 2.37 -38.37 10.48
C ARG A 110 2.02 -39.73 11.09
N ARG A 111 1.94 -40.79 10.29
CA ARG A 111 1.73 -42.15 10.80
C ARG A 111 2.89 -42.58 11.70
N GLN A 112 4.13 -42.39 11.24
CA GLN A 112 5.33 -42.72 12.01
C GLN A 112 5.37 -41.97 13.35
N LEU A 113 5.04 -40.68 13.34
CA LEU A 113 4.98 -39.87 14.56
C LEU A 113 3.95 -40.41 15.56
N ALA A 114 2.75 -40.78 15.09
CA ALA A 114 1.71 -41.32 15.96
C ALA A 114 2.11 -42.65 16.62
N GLU A 115 2.89 -43.49 15.92
CA GLU A 115 3.41 -44.73 16.51
C GLU A 115 4.50 -44.46 17.55
N VAL A 116 5.39 -43.50 17.30
CA VAL A 116 6.39 -43.05 18.28
C VAL A 116 5.71 -42.48 19.53
N ASP A 117 4.70 -41.64 19.37
CA ASP A 117 3.97 -41.05 20.49
C ASP A 117 3.27 -42.12 21.35
N LYS A 118 2.66 -43.13 20.71
CA LYS A 118 2.08 -44.28 21.45
C LYS A 118 3.14 -45.06 22.22
N ALA A 119 4.28 -45.34 21.60
CA ALA A 119 5.37 -46.06 22.26
C ALA A 119 5.91 -45.26 23.46
N LEU A 120 6.11 -43.95 23.30
CA LEU A 120 6.53 -43.09 24.40
C LEU A 120 5.51 -43.07 25.56
N ALA A 121 4.22 -42.97 25.24
CA ALA A 121 3.17 -42.98 26.26
C ALA A 121 3.15 -44.30 27.06
N ALA A 122 3.28 -45.43 26.36
CA ALA A 122 3.34 -46.75 26.99
C ALA A 122 4.59 -46.91 27.89
N ASP A 123 5.75 -46.40 27.46
CA ASP A 123 6.96 -46.41 28.29
C ASP A 123 6.78 -45.56 29.56
N VAL A 124 6.16 -44.39 29.46
CA VAL A 124 5.88 -43.52 30.62
C VAL A 124 4.90 -44.17 31.59
N GLU A 125 3.83 -44.81 31.09
CA GLU A 125 2.88 -45.56 31.93
C GLU A 125 3.52 -46.78 32.59
N GLY A 126 4.41 -47.48 31.86
CA GLY A 126 5.20 -48.60 32.39
C GLY A 126 6.13 -48.18 33.52
N ILE A 127 6.79 -47.02 33.39
CA ILE A 127 7.63 -46.43 34.43
C ILE A 127 6.78 -46.01 35.65
N GLY A 128 5.62 -45.40 35.43
CA GLY A 128 4.69 -45.02 36.50
C GLY A 128 4.20 -46.22 37.33
N ASN A 129 3.88 -47.34 36.68
CA ASN A 129 3.48 -48.58 37.35
C ASN A 129 4.64 -49.29 38.06
N ALA A 130 5.88 -49.20 37.54
CA ALA A 130 7.06 -49.79 38.19
C ALA A 130 7.54 -49.01 39.43
N VAL A 131 7.22 -47.71 39.52
CA VAL A 131 7.56 -46.86 40.69
C VAL A 131 6.46 -46.93 41.78
N ALA A 132 5.25 -47.39 41.44
CA ALA A 132 4.12 -47.54 42.35
C ALA A 132 3.99 -48.94 42.98
N ALA A 133 4.82 -49.91 42.56
CA ALA A 133 4.89 -51.28 43.12
C ALA A 133 6.08 -51.41 44.09
#